data_AF-H8ZSK3-F1
#
_entry.id   AF-H8ZSK3-F1
#
_cell.length_a   1.000
_cell.length_b   1.000
_cell.length_c   1.000
_cell.angle_alpha   90.00
_cell.angle_beta   90.00
_cell.angle_gamma   90.00
#
_symmetry.space_group_name_H-M   'P 1'
#
loop_
_entity.id
_entity.type
_entity.pdbx_description
1 polymer ?
#
loop_
_entity_poly.entity_id
_entity_poly.type
_entity_poly.pdbx_seq_one_letter_code
_entity_poly.pdbx_strand_id
1 'polypeptide(L)'
;FDILGRGFNWAVAKRDFECMKWTDANCFRTSHYPYAEEWYQMADEEGFLIIDEVPAVGMMRSTHNFAAAGTGQYTYFFETPTVPELLKNHIQQVKEMMARDKNHPSVFAWSLFNEPETTSEYAKDYFTKVFEAARTLDPQNRPLTGAFEKNSAPDKCRCYQLCDFICLNRYYGWYISGGAEMEEAEVKFRAEMDKWAAKKLNVPFVFTEFGTDTLATEHKLPAIMWSQEYQNEYLAMNFSVFDSYDFVQGELV
;
A
#
# COMPACT_ATOMS: atom_id res chain seq x y z
N PHE A 1 -9.33 -18.83 -2.56
CA PHE A 1 -8.55 -19.29 -1.39
C PHE A 1 -8.94 -20.67 -0.89
N ASP A 2 -10.23 -21.05 -0.90
CA ASP A 2 -10.71 -22.29 -0.25
C ASP A 2 -10.18 -23.61 -0.83
N ILE A 3 -9.64 -23.60 -2.06
CA ILE A 3 -9.06 -24.80 -2.70
C ILE A 3 -7.54 -24.69 -2.83
N LEU A 4 -7.01 -23.61 -3.42
CA LEU A 4 -5.59 -23.48 -3.75
C LEU A 4 -4.77 -22.65 -2.74
N GLY A 5 -5.39 -21.93 -1.82
CA GLY A 5 -4.70 -20.94 -1.00
C GLY A 5 -3.95 -19.93 -1.86
N ARG A 6 -2.63 -19.84 -1.69
CA ARG A 6 -1.71 -19.00 -2.48
C ARG A 6 -0.98 -19.78 -3.61
N GLY A 7 -1.39 -21.01 -3.88
CA GLY A 7 -0.80 -21.83 -4.95
C GLY A 7 -1.04 -21.21 -6.33
N PHE A 8 0.01 -21.06 -7.12
CA PHE A 8 -0.08 -20.47 -8.46
C PHE A 8 -0.91 -21.35 -9.40
N ASN A 9 -1.69 -20.70 -10.27
CA ASN A 9 -2.48 -21.34 -11.31
C ASN A 9 -2.68 -20.39 -12.50
N TRP A 10 -2.26 -20.82 -13.70
CA TRP A 10 -2.39 -20.03 -14.93
C TRP A 10 -3.83 -19.63 -15.28
N ALA A 11 -4.83 -20.45 -14.97
CA ALA A 11 -6.22 -20.11 -15.26
C ALA A 11 -6.74 -18.98 -14.34
N VAL A 12 -6.24 -18.92 -13.10
CA VAL A 12 -6.52 -17.80 -12.19
C VAL A 12 -5.84 -16.54 -12.72
N ALA A 13 -4.54 -16.61 -13.01
CA ALA A 13 -3.82 -15.47 -13.58
C ALA A 13 -4.50 -14.95 -14.85
N LYS A 14 -4.83 -15.83 -15.80
CA LYS A 14 -5.51 -15.43 -17.03
C LYS A 14 -6.85 -14.76 -16.75
N ARG A 15 -7.66 -15.29 -15.81
CA ARG A 15 -8.93 -14.65 -15.45
C ARG A 15 -8.72 -13.26 -14.87
N ASP A 16 -7.74 -13.09 -13.99
CA ASP A 16 -7.48 -11.81 -13.32
C ASP A 16 -7.00 -10.75 -14.33
N PHE A 17 -6.11 -11.09 -15.26
CA PHE A 17 -5.71 -10.17 -16.34
C PHE A 17 -6.86 -9.82 -17.29
N GLU A 18 -7.75 -10.75 -17.62
CA GLU A 18 -8.95 -10.43 -18.41
C GLU A 18 -9.91 -9.52 -17.65
N CYS A 19 -10.07 -9.70 -16.33
CA CYS A 19 -10.84 -8.79 -15.48
C CYS A 19 -10.21 -7.40 -15.41
N MET A 20 -8.90 -7.30 -15.17
CA MET A 20 -8.19 -6.02 -15.11
C MET A 20 -8.29 -5.24 -16.42
N LYS A 21 -8.14 -5.91 -17.57
CA LYS A 21 -8.37 -5.27 -18.88
C LYS A 21 -9.81 -4.82 -19.05
N TRP A 22 -10.78 -5.60 -18.56
CA TRP A 22 -12.20 -5.22 -18.65
C TRP A 22 -12.55 -3.99 -17.80
N THR A 23 -11.83 -3.76 -16.69
CA THR A 23 -11.95 -2.53 -15.89
C THR A 23 -11.08 -1.39 -16.38
N ASP A 24 -10.43 -1.52 -17.55
CA ASP A 24 -9.47 -0.56 -18.11
C ASP A 24 -8.27 -0.27 -17.17
N ALA A 25 -7.94 -1.20 -16.28
CA ALA A 25 -6.78 -1.06 -15.40
C ALA A 25 -5.48 -1.22 -16.18
N ASN A 26 -4.43 -0.54 -15.71
CA ASN A 26 -3.09 -0.60 -16.31
C ASN A 26 -1.99 -0.95 -15.30
N CYS A 27 -2.32 -1.09 -14.01
CA CYS A 27 -1.34 -1.25 -12.94
C CYS A 27 -1.89 -2.11 -11.80
N PHE A 28 -1.02 -2.87 -11.14
CA PHE A 28 -1.30 -3.49 -9.84
C PHE A 28 -0.05 -3.49 -8.95
N ARG A 29 -0.26 -3.67 -7.63
CA ARG A 29 0.80 -3.86 -6.63
C ARG A 29 0.80 -5.31 -6.18
N THR A 30 1.97 -5.92 -5.97
CA THR A 30 2.09 -7.31 -5.46
C THR A 30 1.90 -7.36 -3.93
N SER A 31 0.78 -6.81 -3.45
CA SER A 31 0.46 -6.72 -2.01
C SER A 31 0.30 -8.11 -1.37
N HIS A 32 1.04 -8.52 -0.35
CA HIS A 32 2.16 -7.85 0.33
C HIS A 32 3.40 -8.72 0.31
N TYR A 33 3.74 -9.27 -0.85
CA TYR A 33 4.89 -10.14 -1.08
C TYR A 33 5.09 -10.34 -2.58
N PRO A 34 6.32 -10.61 -3.06
CA PRO A 34 6.55 -10.88 -4.46
C PRO A 34 5.74 -12.10 -4.90
N TYR A 35 5.02 -11.98 -6.02
CA TYR A 35 4.18 -13.05 -6.55
C TYR A 35 5.03 -14.13 -7.24
N ALA A 36 4.39 -15.18 -7.75
CA ALA A 36 5.04 -16.14 -8.63
C ALA A 36 5.51 -15.45 -9.93
N GLU A 37 6.64 -15.87 -10.49
CA GLU A 37 7.31 -15.23 -11.65
C GLU A 37 6.38 -15.13 -12.87
N GLU A 38 5.45 -16.07 -13.01
CA GLU A 38 4.46 -16.12 -14.07
C GLU A 38 3.51 -14.91 -14.10
N TRP A 39 3.24 -14.26 -12.96
CA TRP A 39 2.43 -13.03 -12.93
C TRP A 39 3.13 -11.87 -13.62
N TYR A 40 4.45 -11.76 -13.45
CA TYR A 40 5.28 -10.73 -14.06
C TYR A 40 5.45 -10.99 -15.55
N GLN A 41 5.62 -12.25 -15.96
CA GLN A 41 5.65 -12.66 -17.36
C GLN A 41 4.33 -12.29 -18.08
N MET A 42 3.18 -12.55 -17.45
CA MET A 42 1.89 -12.18 -18.03
C MET A 42 1.69 -10.66 -18.07
N ALA A 43 2.18 -9.92 -17.06
CA ALA A 43 2.15 -8.46 -17.09
C ALA A 43 3.01 -7.87 -18.20
N ASP A 44 4.19 -8.46 -18.48
CA ASP A 44 5.03 -8.07 -19.60
C ASP A 44 4.32 -8.28 -20.95
N GLU A 45 3.62 -9.41 -21.11
CA GLU A 45 2.89 -9.74 -22.33
C GLU A 45 1.65 -8.86 -22.54
N GLU A 46 0.90 -8.57 -21.48
CA GLU A 46 -0.35 -7.81 -21.53
C GLU A 46 -0.14 -6.30 -21.40
N GLY A 47 1.09 -5.84 -21.11
CA GLY A 47 1.45 -4.42 -21.01
C GLY A 47 1.00 -3.74 -19.71
N PHE A 48 0.98 -4.47 -18.60
CA PHE A 48 0.65 -3.94 -17.27
C PHE A 48 1.87 -3.41 -16.53
N LEU A 49 1.64 -2.42 -15.67
CA LEU A 49 2.62 -1.88 -14.73
C LEU A 49 2.52 -2.60 -13.38
N ILE A 50 3.67 -2.87 -12.77
CA ILE A 50 3.78 -3.50 -11.44
C ILE A 50 4.57 -2.59 -10.50
N ILE A 51 3.97 -2.29 -9.35
CA ILE A 51 4.70 -1.90 -8.14
C ILE A 51 5.03 -3.19 -7.38
N ASP A 52 6.30 -3.59 -7.40
CA ASP A 52 6.71 -4.87 -6.80
C ASP A 52 7.10 -4.71 -5.33
N GLU A 53 6.44 -5.47 -4.45
CA GLU A 53 6.46 -5.28 -3.01
C GLU A 53 7.14 -6.42 -2.26
N VAL A 54 8.13 -6.07 -1.44
CA VAL A 54 8.80 -6.98 -0.49
C VAL A 54 7.87 -7.28 0.69
N PRO A 55 7.95 -8.45 1.37
CA PRO A 55 7.01 -8.80 2.45
C PRO A 55 7.30 -8.10 3.80
N ALA A 56 7.58 -6.81 3.76
CA ALA A 56 7.76 -5.97 4.94
C ALA A 56 6.42 -5.37 5.40
N VAL A 57 5.52 -6.25 5.85
CA VAL A 57 4.19 -5.91 6.39
C VAL A 57 4.05 -6.35 7.84
N GLY A 58 3.15 -5.71 8.60
CA GLY A 58 2.90 -6.06 10.01
C GLY A 58 3.88 -5.45 11.01
N MET A 59 4.70 -4.49 10.57
CA MET A 59 5.68 -3.76 11.39
C MET A 59 5.05 -2.59 12.16
N MET A 60 3.81 -2.75 12.62
CA MET A 60 3.08 -1.75 13.39
C MET A 60 3.16 -1.99 14.88
N ARG A 61 3.35 -0.89 15.63
CA ARG A 61 3.25 -0.89 17.09
C ARG A 61 1.88 -1.31 17.59
N SER A 62 0.79 -0.80 17.00
CA SER A 62 -0.58 -1.12 17.41
C SER A 62 -0.88 -2.61 17.25
N THR A 63 -0.52 -3.21 16.12
CA THR A 63 -0.71 -4.65 15.84
C THR A 63 0.15 -5.51 16.76
N HIS A 64 1.42 -5.14 16.95
CA HIS A 64 2.31 -5.86 17.85
C HIS A 64 1.82 -5.78 19.31
N ASN A 65 1.42 -4.58 19.77
CA ASN A 65 0.94 -4.37 21.13
C ASN A 65 -0.47 -4.95 21.35
N PHE A 66 -1.32 -5.01 20.32
CA PHE A 66 -2.60 -5.71 20.40
C PHE A 66 -2.38 -7.21 20.59
N ALA A 67 -1.48 -7.82 19.81
CA ALA A 67 -1.08 -9.20 19.99
C ALA A 67 -0.39 -9.45 21.34
N ALA A 68 0.36 -8.46 21.84
CA ALA A 68 1.07 -8.52 23.13
C ALA A 68 0.28 -7.94 24.31
N ALA A 69 -1.00 -7.56 24.13
CA ALA A 69 -1.78 -6.79 25.11
C ALA A 69 -1.91 -7.50 26.47
N GLY A 70 -1.77 -8.84 26.49
CA GLY A 70 -1.72 -9.63 27.72
C GLY A 70 -0.45 -9.47 28.58
N THR A 71 0.58 -8.76 28.10
CA THR A 71 1.91 -8.68 28.75
C THR A 71 2.26 -7.32 29.34
N GLY A 72 1.46 -6.27 29.08
CA GLY A 72 1.61 -4.95 29.71
C GLY A 72 2.83 -4.12 29.31
N GLN A 73 3.61 -4.53 28.30
CA GLN A 73 4.74 -3.76 27.79
C GLN A 73 4.36 -2.93 26.55
N TYR A 74 4.71 -1.64 26.57
CA TYR A 74 4.45 -0.70 25.47
C TYR A 74 5.76 -0.16 24.92
N THR A 75 6.32 -0.78 23.88
CA THR A 75 7.52 -0.29 23.17
C THR A 75 7.16 0.17 21.75
N TYR A 76 8.02 0.99 21.14
CA TYR A 76 7.96 1.25 19.70
C TYR A 76 8.44 0.00 18.94
N PHE A 77 7.86 -0.30 17.78
CA PHE A 77 8.19 -1.55 17.06
C PHE A 77 9.69 -1.64 16.74
N PHE A 78 10.26 -0.52 16.26
CA PHE A 78 11.67 -0.42 15.85
C PHE A 78 12.67 -0.25 17.00
N GLU A 79 12.21 -0.31 18.26
CA GLU A 79 13.07 -0.39 19.44
C GLU A 79 13.23 -1.82 19.98
N THR A 80 12.49 -2.78 19.42
CA THR A 80 12.54 -4.16 19.92
C THR A 80 13.91 -4.81 19.62
N PRO A 81 14.44 -5.68 20.51
CA PRO A 81 15.75 -6.30 20.32
C PRO A 81 15.89 -7.17 19.06
N THR A 82 14.77 -7.54 18.44
CA THR A 82 14.71 -8.35 17.21
C THR A 82 14.93 -7.52 15.93
N VAL A 83 14.86 -6.18 16.02
CA VAL A 83 14.97 -5.26 14.87
C VAL A 83 16.26 -5.42 14.06
N PRO A 84 17.46 -5.64 14.65
CA PRO A 84 18.67 -5.86 13.87
C PRO A 84 18.61 -7.11 12.98
N GLU A 85 17.98 -8.19 13.45
CA GLU A 85 17.82 -9.42 12.66
C GLU A 85 16.71 -9.27 11.62
N LEU A 86 15.62 -8.58 11.98
CA LEU A 86 14.57 -8.19 11.05
C LEU A 86 15.14 -7.36 9.88
N LEU A 87 16.01 -6.39 10.17
CA LEU A 87 16.64 -5.54 9.14
C LEU A 87 17.48 -6.36 8.16
N LYS A 88 18.26 -7.33 8.65
CA LYS A 88 19.04 -8.22 7.79
C LYS A 88 18.13 -9.03 6.86
N ASN A 89 17.07 -9.63 7.41
CA ASN A 89 16.12 -10.41 6.64
C ASN A 89 15.38 -9.56 5.61
N HIS A 90 14.97 -8.34 6.00
CA HIS A 90 14.32 -7.41 5.10
C HIS A 90 15.24 -7.03 3.93
N ILE A 91 16.48 -6.61 4.20
CA ILE A 91 17.45 -6.29 3.14
C ILE A 91 17.75 -7.50 2.27
N GLN A 92 17.81 -8.71 2.85
CA GLN A 92 18.03 -9.94 2.08
C GLN A 92 16.86 -10.23 1.13
N GLN A 93 15.62 -10.05 1.58
CA GLN A 93 14.43 -10.24 0.73
C GLN A 93 14.31 -9.15 -0.35
N VAL A 94 14.69 -7.90 -0.05
CA VAL A 94 14.81 -6.84 -1.08
C VAL A 94 15.82 -7.25 -2.15
N LYS A 95 16.98 -7.80 -1.76
CA LYS A 95 17.98 -8.31 -2.71
C LYS A 95 17.45 -9.43 -3.59
N GLU A 96 16.73 -10.39 -3.00
CA GLU A 96 16.18 -11.53 -3.72
C GLU A 96 15.11 -11.10 -4.73
N MET A 97 14.13 -10.30 -4.29
CA MET A 97 13.08 -9.73 -5.15
C MET A 97 13.69 -8.95 -6.31
N MET A 98 14.53 -7.95 -6.02
CA MET A 98 15.11 -7.10 -7.07
C MET A 98 16.06 -7.89 -7.99
N ALA A 99 16.78 -8.90 -7.50
CA ALA A 99 17.62 -9.73 -8.34
C ALA A 99 16.79 -10.57 -9.33
N ARG A 100 15.65 -11.10 -8.87
CA ARG A 100 14.71 -11.90 -9.67
C ARG A 100 14.00 -11.03 -10.71
N ASP A 101 13.43 -9.91 -10.28
CA ASP A 101 12.37 -9.23 -11.04
C ASP A 101 12.84 -8.02 -11.86
N LYS A 102 14.08 -7.56 -11.67
CA LYS A 102 14.59 -6.33 -12.30
C LYS A 102 14.55 -6.28 -13.82
N ASN A 103 14.45 -7.41 -14.51
CA ASN A 103 14.45 -7.44 -15.98
C ASN A 103 13.05 -7.43 -16.59
N HIS A 104 11.99 -7.50 -15.78
CA HIS A 104 10.62 -7.38 -16.25
C HIS A 104 10.32 -5.93 -16.64
N PRO A 105 9.92 -5.65 -17.90
CA PRO A 105 9.44 -4.32 -18.30
C PRO A 105 8.20 -3.87 -17.55
N SER A 106 7.37 -4.81 -17.05
CA SER A 106 6.20 -4.47 -16.23
C SER A 106 6.58 -3.83 -14.89
N VAL A 107 7.70 -4.21 -14.28
CA VAL A 107 8.12 -3.70 -12.97
C VAL A 107 8.70 -2.29 -13.12
N PHE A 108 7.91 -1.28 -12.72
CA PHE A 108 8.32 0.13 -12.84
C PHE A 108 8.72 0.75 -11.50
N ALA A 109 8.34 0.15 -10.36
CA ALA A 109 8.66 0.66 -9.03
C ALA A 109 8.78 -0.47 -7.99
N TRP A 110 9.49 -0.18 -6.90
CA TRP A 110 9.69 -1.11 -5.78
C TRP A 110 9.05 -0.56 -4.51
N SER A 111 8.12 -1.31 -3.91
CA SER A 111 7.55 -1.01 -2.60
C SER A 111 8.32 -1.74 -1.51
N LEU A 112 8.90 -0.97 -0.58
CA LEU A 112 9.81 -1.49 0.44
C LEU A 112 9.14 -1.74 1.80
N PHE A 113 7.84 -1.47 1.92
CA PHE A 113 7.04 -1.80 3.10
C PHE A 113 5.56 -1.60 2.84
N ASN A 114 4.75 -2.26 3.67
CA ASN A 114 3.34 -1.96 3.83
C ASN A 114 3.01 -1.68 5.29
N GLU A 115 2.52 -0.47 5.55
CA GLU A 115 1.99 -0.04 6.84
C GLU A 115 2.91 -0.29 8.06
N PRO A 116 4.20 0.09 8.04
CA PRO A 116 5.03 0.04 9.24
C PRO A 116 4.73 1.23 10.18
N GLU A 117 5.28 1.19 11.40
CA GLU A 117 5.49 2.41 12.17
C GLU A 117 6.51 3.31 11.45
N THR A 118 6.20 4.59 11.23
CA THR A 118 7.08 5.53 10.51
C THR A 118 7.34 6.83 11.24
N THR A 119 6.82 6.98 12.46
CA THR A 119 6.78 8.26 13.19
C THR A 119 7.95 8.46 14.16
N SER A 120 8.76 7.42 14.39
CA SER A 120 9.95 7.45 15.25
C SER A 120 11.24 7.65 14.43
N GLU A 121 12.28 8.21 15.07
CA GLU A 121 13.61 8.29 14.43
C GLU A 121 14.22 6.89 14.25
N TYR A 122 13.88 5.93 15.11
CA TYR A 122 14.29 4.52 14.94
C TYR A 122 13.74 3.91 13.64
N ALA A 123 12.48 4.18 13.30
CA ALA A 123 11.90 3.76 12.03
C ALA A 123 12.63 4.41 10.85
N LYS A 124 12.92 5.71 10.95
CA LYS A 124 13.69 6.42 9.91
C LYS A 124 15.08 5.82 9.72
N ASP A 125 15.81 5.53 10.79
CA ASP A 125 17.13 4.90 10.72
C ASP A 125 17.08 3.50 10.12
N TYR A 126 16.03 2.73 10.43
CA TYR A 126 15.79 1.42 9.85
C TYR A 126 15.55 1.52 8.34
N PHE A 127 14.59 2.35 7.92
CA PHE A 127 14.22 2.47 6.51
C PHE A 127 15.29 3.17 5.67
N THR A 128 16.06 4.11 6.24
CA THR A 128 17.21 4.70 5.52
C THR A 128 18.16 3.62 5.04
N LYS A 129 18.51 2.63 5.89
CA LYS A 129 19.38 1.50 5.51
C LYS A 129 18.75 0.60 4.45
N VAL A 130 17.43 0.37 4.51
CA VAL A 130 16.70 -0.43 3.51
C VAL A 130 16.71 0.28 2.15
N PHE A 131 16.37 1.56 2.12
CA PHE A 131 16.34 2.35 0.89
C PHE A 131 17.75 2.49 0.30
N GLU A 132 18.77 2.80 1.11
CA GLU A 132 20.17 2.84 0.67
C GLU A 132 20.61 1.51 0.06
N ALA A 133 20.25 0.37 0.66
CA ALA A 133 20.52 -0.94 0.08
C ALA A 133 19.80 -1.11 -1.27
N ALA A 134 18.49 -0.86 -1.33
CA ALA A 134 17.68 -0.97 -2.54
C ALA A 134 18.24 -0.13 -3.71
N ARG A 135 18.67 1.10 -3.44
CA ARG A 135 19.29 1.99 -4.43
C ARG A 135 20.53 1.40 -5.10
N THR A 136 21.26 0.49 -4.45
CA THR A 136 22.45 -0.15 -5.03
C THR A 136 22.14 -1.39 -5.87
N LEU A 137 20.90 -1.89 -5.83
CA LEU A 137 20.54 -3.22 -6.36
C LEU A 137 19.88 -3.15 -7.74
N ASP A 138 19.14 -2.08 -8.04
CA ASP A 138 18.50 -1.90 -9.34
C ASP A 138 19.41 -1.12 -10.31
N PRO A 139 19.97 -1.76 -11.34
CA PRO A 139 20.78 -1.06 -12.35
C PRO A 139 19.98 0.00 -13.11
N GLN A 140 18.65 -0.10 -13.15
CA GLN A 140 17.77 0.86 -13.82
C GLN A 140 17.46 2.10 -12.96
N ASN A 141 17.78 2.06 -11.65
CA ASN A 141 17.43 3.10 -10.67
C ASN A 141 15.94 3.47 -10.71
N ARG A 142 15.05 2.49 -10.82
CA ARG A 142 13.61 2.73 -10.81
C ARG A 142 13.14 3.31 -9.46
N PRO A 143 11.99 3.99 -9.46
CA PRO A 143 11.37 4.53 -8.25
C PRO A 143 11.25 3.55 -7.09
N LEU A 144 11.55 4.03 -5.88
CA LEU A 144 11.34 3.36 -4.60
C LEU A 144 10.20 4.04 -3.84
N THR A 145 9.33 3.24 -3.24
CA THR A 145 8.19 3.70 -2.45
C THR A 145 7.94 2.78 -1.26
N GLY A 146 6.88 3.05 -0.51
CA GLY A 146 6.26 2.15 0.46
C GLY A 146 4.87 2.67 0.84
N ALA A 147 3.96 1.77 1.19
CA ALA A 147 2.58 2.12 1.51
C ALA A 147 2.44 2.58 2.97
N PHE A 148 2.00 3.82 3.15
CA PHE A 148 1.84 4.46 4.45
C PHE A 148 0.40 4.34 4.96
N GLU A 149 0.24 3.78 6.16
CA GLU A 149 -1.02 3.86 6.91
C GLU A 149 -1.26 5.28 7.46
N LYS A 150 -2.51 5.60 7.81
CA LYS A 150 -2.97 6.91 8.29
C LYS A 150 -2.21 7.47 9.51
N ASN A 151 -1.71 6.65 10.42
CA ASN A 151 -0.91 7.10 11.58
C ASN A 151 0.40 7.77 11.14
N SER A 152 0.87 7.48 9.92
CA SER A 152 1.95 8.19 9.23
C SER A 152 1.48 9.55 8.69
N ALA A 153 0.84 10.35 9.55
CA ALA A 153 0.30 11.64 9.20
C ALA A 153 1.40 12.59 8.68
N PRO A 154 1.07 13.57 7.81
CA PRO A 154 2.06 14.47 7.20
C PRO A 154 2.99 15.17 8.20
N ASP A 155 2.50 15.52 9.39
CA ASP A 155 3.26 16.18 10.45
C ASP A 155 4.05 15.23 11.35
N LYS A 156 3.82 13.92 11.24
CA LYS A 156 4.39 12.91 12.14
C LYS A 156 5.34 11.94 11.46
N CYS A 157 5.06 11.58 10.20
CA CYS A 157 5.87 10.62 9.46
C CYS A 157 7.30 11.13 9.27
N ARG A 158 8.26 10.26 9.52
CA ARG A 158 9.70 10.49 9.41
C ARG A 158 10.33 9.74 8.24
N CYS A 159 9.54 9.08 7.39
CA CYS A 159 10.05 8.18 6.36
C CYS A 159 9.62 8.56 4.93
N TYR A 160 8.59 9.39 4.74
CA TYR A 160 8.08 9.73 3.40
C TYR A 160 9.13 10.38 2.50
N GLN A 161 10.10 11.10 3.06
CA GLN A 161 11.16 11.74 2.28
C GLN A 161 12.20 10.77 1.71
N LEU A 162 12.14 9.48 2.07
CA LEU A 162 12.97 8.44 1.45
C LEU A 162 12.39 7.96 0.10
N CYS A 163 11.10 8.19 -0.13
CA CYS A 163 10.37 7.69 -1.28
C CYS A 163 10.48 8.65 -2.48
N ASP A 164 10.51 8.09 -3.69
CA ASP A 164 10.45 8.88 -4.95
C ASP A 164 9.03 9.35 -5.27
N PHE A 165 8.04 8.58 -4.83
CA PHE A 165 6.62 8.93 -4.82
C PHE A 165 5.98 8.31 -3.57
N ILE A 166 4.85 8.84 -3.12
CA ILE A 166 4.27 8.47 -1.83
C ILE A 166 3.02 7.62 -2.05
N CYS A 167 3.01 6.40 -1.49
CA CYS A 167 1.83 5.53 -1.51
C CYS A 167 1.03 5.67 -0.22
N LEU A 168 -0.27 5.95 -0.30
CA LEU A 168 -1.15 6.11 0.86
C LEU A 168 -2.22 5.02 0.89
N ASN A 169 -2.37 4.37 2.04
CA ASN A 169 -3.51 3.51 2.35
C ASN A 169 -4.50 4.30 3.19
N ARG A 170 -5.69 4.57 2.68
CA ARG A 170 -6.68 5.42 3.39
C ARG A 170 -8.07 4.80 3.30
N TYR A 171 -8.74 4.80 4.44
CA TYR A 171 -10.06 4.22 4.63
C TYR A 171 -11.03 5.23 5.27
N TYR A 172 -10.96 6.50 4.82
CA TYR A 172 -11.96 7.52 5.15
C TYR A 172 -13.28 7.12 4.53
N GLY A 173 -14.32 6.94 5.35
CA GLY A 173 -15.61 6.38 4.93
C GLY A 173 -15.71 4.87 5.19
N TRP A 174 -14.69 4.25 5.79
CA TRP A 174 -14.78 2.85 6.26
C TRP A 174 -14.37 2.75 7.73
N TYR A 175 -13.06 2.59 7.99
CA TYR A 175 -12.51 2.56 9.36
C TYR A 175 -12.56 3.92 10.05
N ILE A 176 -12.65 5.02 9.29
CA ILE A 176 -12.71 6.38 9.82
C ILE A 176 -14.01 7.02 9.35
N SER A 177 -14.94 7.24 10.28
CA SER A 177 -16.24 7.88 9.99
C SER A 177 -17.02 7.20 8.86
N GLY A 178 -17.21 5.89 8.97
CA GLY A 178 -18.05 5.11 8.06
C GLY A 178 -19.55 5.25 8.33
N GLY A 179 -20.36 4.76 7.39
CA GLY A 179 -21.81 4.76 7.44
C GLY A 179 -22.39 6.16 7.29
N ALA A 180 -23.22 6.56 8.25
CA ALA A 180 -23.90 7.85 8.23
C ALA A 180 -22.95 9.06 8.36
N GLU A 181 -21.67 8.83 8.70
CA GLU A 181 -20.65 9.88 8.86
C GLU A 181 -19.82 10.11 7.57
N MET A 182 -20.26 9.61 6.41
CA MET A 182 -19.50 9.72 5.14
C MET A 182 -19.10 11.17 4.79
N GLU A 183 -19.98 12.15 5.02
CA GLU A 183 -19.67 13.57 4.80
C GLU A 183 -18.53 14.05 5.72
N GLU A 184 -18.49 13.60 6.98
CA GLU A 184 -17.41 13.91 7.90
C GLU A 184 -16.11 13.21 7.49
N ALA A 185 -16.19 12.00 6.94
CA ALA A 185 -15.04 11.30 6.40
C ALA A 185 -14.41 12.09 5.24
N GLU A 186 -15.19 12.61 4.30
CA GLU A 186 -14.69 13.45 3.21
C GLU A 186 -13.99 14.70 3.74
N VAL A 187 -14.60 15.40 4.71
CA VAL A 187 -13.99 16.59 5.34
C VAL A 187 -12.65 16.25 5.99
N LYS A 188 -12.58 15.14 6.74
CA LYS A 188 -11.33 14.67 7.36
C LYS A 188 -10.28 14.28 6.32
N PHE A 189 -10.71 13.67 5.22
CA PHE A 189 -9.82 13.25 4.16
C PHE A 189 -9.19 14.47 3.47
N ARG A 190 -10.01 15.42 3.02
CA ARG A 190 -9.54 16.68 2.43
C ARG A 190 -8.62 17.44 3.38
N ALA A 191 -8.95 17.49 4.66
CA ALA A 191 -8.09 18.13 5.67
C ALA A 191 -6.71 17.45 5.81
N GLU A 192 -6.59 16.14 5.58
CA GLU A 192 -5.28 15.49 5.50
C GLU A 192 -4.57 15.84 4.20
N MET A 193 -5.27 15.78 3.06
CA MET A 193 -4.69 16.04 1.75
C MET A 193 -4.23 17.50 1.60
N ASP A 194 -4.94 18.46 2.19
CA ASP A 194 -4.53 19.87 2.28
C ASP A 194 -3.22 20.03 3.05
N LYS A 195 -3.00 19.23 4.10
CA LYS A 195 -1.72 19.22 4.83
C LYS A 195 -0.59 18.64 3.99
N TRP A 196 -0.85 17.63 3.17
CA TRP A 196 0.12 17.13 2.20
C TRP A 196 0.43 18.19 1.13
N ALA A 197 -0.60 18.82 0.56
CA ALA A 197 -0.48 19.89 -0.42
C ALA A 197 0.37 21.06 0.10
N ALA A 198 0.12 21.48 1.36
CA ALA A 198 0.84 22.58 2.00
C ALA A 198 2.35 22.32 2.13
N LYS A 199 2.81 21.05 2.12
CA LYS A 199 4.23 20.71 2.14
C LYS A 199 4.95 20.96 0.82
N LYS A 200 4.23 21.03 -0.30
CA LYS A 200 4.79 21.27 -1.65
C LYS A 200 5.97 20.34 -1.97
N LEU A 201 5.80 19.04 -1.72
CA LEU A 201 6.87 18.05 -1.85
C LEU A 201 7.33 17.84 -3.30
N ASN A 202 6.49 18.19 -4.29
CA ASN A 202 6.75 18.00 -5.72
C ASN A 202 7.10 16.54 -6.08
N VAL A 203 6.41 15.59 -5.44
CA VAL A 203 6.46 14.15 -5.73
C VAL A 203 5.04 13.64 -6.00
N PRO A 204 4.87 12.61 -6.85
CA PRO A 204 3.56 12.00 -7.06
C PRO A 204 3.04 11.30 -5.81
N PHE A 205 1.72 11.23 -5.67
CA PHE A 205 1.02 10.40 -4.69
C PHE A 205 0.20 9.35 -5.42
N VAL A 206 0.19 8.14 -4.88
CA VAL A 206 -0.64 7.02 -5.34
C VAL A 206 -1.44 6.51 -4.16
N PHE A 207 -2.75 6.37 -4.30
CA PHE A 207 -3.54 5.64 -3.31
C PHE A 207 -3.40 4.15 -3.60
N THR A 208 -2.83 3.41 -2.65
CA THR A 208 -2.50 1.99 -2.85
C THR A 208 -3.46 1.03 -2.15
N GLU A 209 -4.32 1.58 -1.28
CA GLU A 209 -5.48 0.90 -0.71
C GLU A 209 -6.54 1.92 -0.35
N PHE A 210 -7.78 1.65 -0.78
CA PHE A 210 -9.00 2.31 -0.35
C PHE A 210 -10.16 1.38 -0.72
N GLY A 211 -11.11 1.17 0.18
CA GLY A 211 -12.21 0.26 -0.08
C GLY A 211 -13.12 0.04 1.11
N THR A 212 -14.15 -0.75 0.88
CA THR A 212 -15.13 -1.17 1.88
C THR A 212 -15.33 -2.67 1.77
N ASP A 213 -15.37 -3.38 2.89
CA ASP A 213 -15.89 -4.74 2.85
C ASP A 213 -17.33 -4.70 2.30
N THR A 214 -17.60 -5.55 1.32
CA THR A 214 -18.86 -5.51 0.55
C THR A 214 -19.32 -6.92 0.27
N LEU A 215 -20.54 -7.26 0.71
CA LEU A 215 -21.14 -8.56 0.43
C LEU A 215 -21.84 -8.51 -0.93
N ALA A 216 -21.47 -9.41 -1.83
CA ALA A 216 -22.08 -9.50 -3.17
C ALA A 216 -23.60 -9.77 -3.16
N THR A 217 -24.18 -10.14 -2.02
CA THR A 217 -25.62 -10.37 -1.86
C THR A 217 -26.36 -9.22 -1.17
N GLU A 218 -25.65 -8.26 -0.59
CA GLU A 218 -26.26 -7.20 0.22
C GLU A 218 -26.57 -5.98 -0.64
N HIS A 219 -27.85 -5.64 -0.75
CA HIS A 219 -28.36 -4.45 -1.40
C HIS A 219 -29.24 -3.65 -0.43
N LYS A 220 -29.09 -2.32 -0.38
CA LYS A 220 -29.86 -1.46 0.51
C LYS A 220 -30.13 -0.07 -0.06
N LEU A 221 -31.34 0.43 0.23
CA LEU A 221 -31.72 1.82 0.00
C LEU A 221 -32.37 2.40 1.28
N PRO A 222 -31.76 3.41 1.96
CA PRO A 222 -30.46 3.99 1.66
C PRO A 222 -29.32 2.97 1.85
N ALA A 223 -28.16 3.28 1.25
CA ALA A 223 -26.96 2.45 1.37
C ALA A 223 -26.52 2.30 2.83
N ILE A 224 -25.93 1.15 3.14
CA ILE A 224 -25.33 0.85 4.44
C ILE A 224 -23.95 0.24 4.24
N MET A 225 -23.04 0.43 5.19
CA MET A 225 -21.77 -0.32 5.20
C MET A 225 -22.05 -1.81 4.92
N TRP A 226 -21.21 -2.44 4.09
CA TRP A 226 -21.36 -3.80 3.54
C TRP A 226 -22.28 -3.97 2.33
N SER A 227 -23.13 -3.00 1.98
CA SER A 227 -23.96 -3.06 0.76
C SER A 227 -23.19 -2.61 -0.48
N GLN A 228 -23.59 -3.11 -1.64
CA GLN A 228 -23.00 -2.71 -2.93
C GLN A 228 -23.19 -1.20 -3.21
N GLU A 229 -24.34 -0.64 -2.83
CA GLU A 229 -24.60 0.79 -3.00
C GLU A 229 -23.62 1.63 -2.19
N TYR A 230 -23.25 1.18 -0.98
CA TYR A 230 -22.27 1.88 -0.15
C TYR A 230 -20.87 1.84 -0.72
N GLN A 231 -20.45 0.72 -1.32
CA GLN A 231 -19.17 0.65 -2.03
C GLN A 231 -19.12 1.69 -3.15
N ASN A 232 -20.21 1.83 -3.92
CA ASN A 232 -20.29 2.83 -4.99
C ASN A 232 -20.22 4.27 -4.45
N GLU A 233 -20.97 4.58 -3.39
CA GLU A 233 -20.96 5.89 -2.73
C GLU A 233 -19.57 6.23 -2.16
N TYR A 234 -18.92 5.24 -1.52
CA TYR A 234 -17.56 5.36 -0.99
C TYR A 234 -16.54 5.66 -2.09
N LEU A 235 -16.56 4.88 -3.19
CA LEU A 235 -15.62 5.06 -4.30
C LEU A 235 -15.82 6.43 -4.96
N ALA A 236 -17.07 6.86 -5.18
CA ALA A 236 -17.37 8.17 -5.73
C ALA A 236 -16.82 9.33 -4.87
N MET A 237 -16.92 9.22 -3.54
CA MET A 237 -16.35 10.20 -2.62
C MET A 237 -14.81 10.21 -2.71
N ASN A 238 -14.16 9.04 -2.73
CA ASN A 238 -12.71 8.95 -2.83
C ASN A 238 -12.19 9.55 -4.15
N PHE A 239 -12.80 9.21 -5.29
CA PHE A 239 -12.45 9.79 -6.59
C PHE A 239 -12.60 11.32 -6.60
N SER A 240 -13.68 11.85 -6.02
CA SER A 240 -13.87 13.30 -5.85
C SER A 240 -12.76 13.97 -5.02
N VAL A 241 -12.22 13.28 -4.01
CA VAL A 241 -11.06 13.77 -3.26
C VAL A 241 -9.81 13.69 -4.13
N PHE A 242 -9.55 12.58 -4.81
CA PHE A 242 -8.35 12.37 -5.62
C PHE A 242 -8.24 13.42 -6.74
N ASP A 243 -9.33 13.66 -7.47
CA ASP A 243 -9.44 14.63 -8.55
C ASP A 243 -9.23 16.09 -8.10
N SER A 244 -9.25 16.35 -6.79
CA SER A 244 -9.03 17.69 -6.23
C SER A 244 -7.57 18.06 -6.02
N TYR A 245 -6.63 17.12 -6.22
CA TYR A 245 -5.22 17.32 -5.93
C TYR A 245 -4.33 16.85 -7.10
N ASP A 246 -3.77 17.79 -7.86
CA ASP A 246 -2.94 17.52 -9.04
C ASP A 246 -1.75 16.58 -8.79
N PHE A 247 -1.26 16.49 -7.55
CA PHE A 247 -0.14 15.60 -7.22
C PHE A 247 -0.56 14.13 -7.04
N VAL A 248 -1.86 13.83 -7.00
CA VAL A 248 -2.37 12.45 -7.06
C VAL A 248 -2.28 11.97 -8.50
N GLN A 249 -1.55 10.89 -8.71
CA GLN A 249 -1.17 10.39 -10.04
C GLN A 249 -1.43 8.87 -10.19
N GLY A 250 -2.15 8.27 -9.23
CA GLY A 250 -2.56 6.88 -9.32
C GLY A 250 -3.50 6.47 -8.19
N GLU A 251 -4.32 5.47 -8.48
CA GLU A 251 -5.32 4.89 -7.60
C GLU A 251 -5.37 3.38 -7.84
N LEU A 252 -5.05 2.58 -6.83
CA LEU A 252 -5.11 1.13 -6.82
C LEU A 252 -6.11 0.73 -5.74
N VAL A 253 -7.32 0.37 -6.17
CA VAL A 253 -8.46 -0.01 -5.31
C VAL A 253 -8.34 -1.44 -4.80
#